data_AF-A0A2S6TTU4-F1
#
_entry.id   AF-A0A2S6TTU4-F1
#
_cell.length_a   1.000
_cell.length_b   1.000
_cell.length_c   1.000
_cell.angle_alpha   90.00
_cell.angle_beta   90.00
_cell.angle_gamma   90.00
#
_symmetry.space_group_name_H-M   'P 1'
#
loop_
_entity.id
_entity.type
_entity.pdbx_description
1 polymer ?
#
loop_
_entity_poly.entity_id
_entity_poly.type
_entity_poly.pdbx_seq_one_letter_code
_entity_poly.pdbx_strand_id
1 'polypeptide(L)'
;MTDDRSGRISCGCGKSSVTVADGRAVQHFLCGCEDCRQALQWCHIQGGRKPDPIPDLYYLRSDIIEVEGREFLEAFKLRSDGKSTRLYCTNCFSLIAVDHPFYRSSVFLFFPEHCESSCDISLDPAAYIMMGDYSKEIGPKPALDIPMFFNFNFKQERDRFALLKGFDFIDNVDCKHEGKTLTEFLKELGMPKNLDLPKGKNLI
;
A
#
# COMPACT_ATOMS: atom_id res chain seq x y z
N MET A 1 25.86 -11.51 14.71
CA MET A 1 24.62 -10.95 15.27
C MET A 1 23.77 -10.57 14.08
N THR A 2 22.77 -11.40 13.74
CA THR A 2 21.73 -11.02 12.78
C THR A 2 20.97 -9.88 13.43
N ASP A 3 21.22 -8.66 12.96
CA ASP A 3 20.38 -7.50 13.23
C ASP A 3 19.01 -7.89 12.68
N ASP A 4 18.09 -8.32 13.56
CA ASP A 4 16.76 -8.78 13.14
C ASP A 4 15.95 -7.56 12.71
N ARG A 5 16.18 -7.16 11.46
CA ARG A 5 15.49 -6.06 10.78
C ARG A 5 14.13 -6.46 10.26
N SER A 6 13.70 -7.70 10.49
CA SER A 6 12.45 -8.19 9.95
C SER A 6 11.27 -7.39 10.49
N GLY A 7 10.24 -7.25 9.66
CA GLY A 7 9.02 -6.54 10.00
C GLY A 7 7.82 -7.42 9.73
N ARG A 8 6.89 -7.47 10.67
CA ARG A 8 5.65 -8.22 10.53
C ARG A 8 4.50 -7.28 10.22
N ILE A 9 3.67 -7.66 9.27
CA ILE A 9 2.40 -7.00 8.95
C ILE A 9 1.30 -8.04 9.12
N SER A 10 0.41 -7.84 10.09
CA SER A 10 -0.66 -8.76 10.43
C SER A 10 -2.03 -8.13 10.27
N CYS A 11 -3.05 -8.95 10.05
CA CYS A 11 -4.43 -8.47 10.08
C CYS A 11 -4.89 -8.15 11.50
N GLY A 12 -5.91 -7.30 11.64
CA GLY A 12 -6.41 -6.85 12.94
C GLY A 12 -7.05 -7.95 13.81
N CYS A 13 -7.38 -9.11 13.22
CA CYS A 13 -7.89 -10.27 13.96
C CYS A 13 -6.80 -11.29 14.33
N GLY A 14 -5.54 -11.06 13.95
CA GLY A 14 -4.41 -11.94 14.26
C GLY A 14 -4.38 -13.28 13.52
N LYS A 15 -5.32 -13.54 12.60
CA LYS A 15 -5.40 -14.81 11.88
C LYS A 15 -4.42 -14.97 10.73
N SER A 16 -3.88 -13.87 10.20
CA SER A 16 -2.95 -13.90 9.07
C SER A 16 -1.94 -12.77 9.12
N SER A 17 -0.79 -13.02 8.49
CA SER A 17 0.32 -12.06 8.42
C SER A 17 1.27 -12.36 7.27
N VAL A 18 2.11 -11.36 6.99
CA VAL A 18 3.31 -11.49 6.18
C VAL A 18 4.49 -10.92 6.98
N THR A 19 5.62 -11.60 6.97
CA THR A 19 6.88 -11.10 7.54
C THR A 19 7.84 -10.77 6.40
N VAL A 20 8.39 -9.56 6.41
CA VAL A 20 9.41 -9.10 5.45
C VAL A 20 10.80 -9.14 6.06
N ALA A 21 11.82 -9.37 5.23
CA ALA A 21 13.22 -9.42 5.65
C ALA A 21 13.72 -8.06 6.17
N ASP A 22 13.29 -6.96 5.53
CA ASP A 22 13.58 -5.60 5.97
C ASP A 22 12.26 -4.86 6.24
N GLY A 23 11.95 -4.73 7.53
CA GLY A 23 10.80 -4.04 8.07
C GLY A 23 10.95 -2.52 8.11
N ARG A 24 12.04 -1.94 7.61
CA ARG A 24 12.19 -0.48 7.56
C ARG A 24 11.47 0.09 6.34
N ALA A 25 10.57 1.03 6.58
CA ALA A 25 9.95 1.80 5.51
C ALA A 25 11.02 2.54 4.70
N VAL A 26 10.92 2.48 3.37
CA VAL A 26 11.82 3.19 2.45
C VAL A 26 11.22 4.49 1.93
N GLN A 27 9.90 4.65 2.07
CA GLN A 27 9.17 5.85 1.66
C GLN A 27 7.83 5.97 2.40
N HIS A 28 7.38 7.21 2.61
CA HIS A 28 6.09 7.53 3.21
C HIS A 28 5.40 8.67 2.43
N PHE A 29 4.17 8.44 1.98
CA PHE A 29 3.33 9.45 1.34
C PHE A 29 1.92 9.52 1.94
N LEU A 30 1.29 10.68 1.79
CA LEU A 30 -0.15 10.88 2.04
C LEU A 30 -0.90 10.86 0.70
N CYS A 31 -1.93 10.00 0.56
CA CYS A 31 -2.52 9.72 -0.76
C CYS A 31 -3.95 10.25 -0.93
N GLY A 32 -4.14 11.11 -1.93
CA GLY A 32 -5.46 11.62 -2.31
C GLY A 32 -6.22 10.75 -3.34
N CYS A 33 -5.61 9.68 -3.85
CA CYS A 33 -6.16 8.96 -4.99
C CYS A 33 -7.47 8.24 -4.66
N GLU A 34 -8.39 8.23 -5.63
CA GLU A 34 -9.68 7.56 -5.47
C GLU A 34 -9.54 6.05 -5.27
N ASP A 35 -8.49 5.43 -5.81
CA ASP A 35 -8.27 3.98 -5.74
C ASP A 35 -7.80 3.50 -4.36
N CYS A 36 -7.03 4.31 -3.63
CA CYS A 36 -6.68 3.99 -2.25
C CYS A 36 -7.92 4.15 -1.38
N ARG A 37 -8.58 5.31 -1.48
CA ARG A 37 -9.80 5.62 -0.72
C ARG A 37 -10.89 4.57 -0.94
N GLN A 38 -11.25 4.27 -2.18
CA GLN A 38 -12.32 3.31 -2.52
C GLN A 38 -12.01 1.90 -2.01
N ALA A 39 -10.75 1.45 -2.09
CA ALA A 39 -10.36 0.15 -1.58
C ALA A 39 -10.52 0.04 -0.05
N LEU A 40 -10.08 1.06 0.67
CA LEU A 40 -10.22 1.08 2.13
C LEU A 40 -11.69 1.20 2.57
N GLN A 41 -12.49 1.99 1.84
CA GLN A 41 -13.93 2.08 2.07
C GLN A 41 -14.63 0.74 1.83
N TRP A 42 -14.26 0.01 0.77
CA TRP A 42 -14.79 -1.32 0.52
C TRP A 42 -14.43 -2.27 1.67
N CYS A 43 -13.17 -2.31 2.10
CA CYS A 43 -12.74 -3.09 3.27
C CYS A 43 -13.55 -2.72 4.53
N HIS A 44 -13.80 -1.43 4.77
CA HIS A 44 -14.60 -0.98 5.90
C HIS A 44 -16.03 -1.49 5.88
N ILE A 45 -16.70 -1.45 4.72
CA ILE A 45 -18.07 -1.97 4.54
C ILE A 45 -18.14 -3.46 4.85
N GLN A 46 -17.05 -4.20 4.61
CA GLN A 46 -16.96 -5.62 4.93
C GLN A 46 -16.63 -5.91 6.41
N GLY A 47 -16.43 -4.89 7.24
CA GLY A 47 -16.10 -5.02 8.66
C GLY A 47 -14.67 -4.62 9.03
N GLY A 48 -13.89 -4.11 8.08
CA GLY A 48 -12.57 -3.53 8.33
C GLY A 48 -12.65 -2.16 9.02
N ARG A 49 -11.48 -1.60 9.34
CA ARG A 49 -11.37 -0.27 9.98
C ARG A 49 -11.85 0.86 9.07
N LYS A 50 -12.43 1.88 9.68
CA LYS A 50 -12.87 3.09 8.98
C LYS A 50 -11.66 3.84 8.42
N PRO A 51 -11.66 4.22 7.13
CA PRO A 51 -10.52 4.92 6.54
C PRO A 51 -10.50 6.40 6.83
N ASP A 52 -9.27 6.92 6.92
CA ASP A 52 -9.02 8.33 6.73
C ASP A 52 -9.17 8.74 5.26
N PRO A 53 -9.67 9.95 4.96
CA PRO A 53 -9.85 10.40 3.58
C PRO A 53 -8.53 10.57 2.81
N ILE A 54 -7.43 10.82 3.52
CA ILE A 54 -6.07 10.90 3.01
C ILE A 54 -5.21 9.92 3.82
N PRO A 55 -5.20 8.63 3.46
CA PRO A 55 -4.44 7.65 4.22
C PRO A 55 -2.93 7.78 4.04
N ASP A 56 -2.20 7.41 5.09
CA ASP A 56 -0.76 7.16 5.06
C ASP A 56 -0.42 5.91 4.24
N LEU A 57 0.57 6.03 3.38
CA LEU A 57 1.15 4.97 2.56
C LEU A 57 2.61 4.79 2.90
N TYR A 58 2.96 3.63 3.45
CA TYR A 58 4.35 3.26 3.68
C TYR A 58 4.78 2.21 2.67
N TYR A 59 6.00 2.36 2.15
CA TYR A 59 6.61 1.44 1.21
C TYR A 59 7.67 0.60 1.90
N LEU A 60 7.63 -0.71 1.68
CA LEU A 60 8.60 -1.68 2.20
C LEU A 60 9.22 -2.46 1.05
N ARG A 61 10.43 -2.97 1.27
CA ARG A 61 11.05 -3.93 0.36
C ARG A 61 10.18 -5.20 0.30
N SER A 62 10.07 -5.76 -0.90
CA SER A 62 9.11 -6.83 -1.18
C SER A 62 9.52 -8.21 -0.66
N ASP A 63 10.61 -8.31 0.09
CA ASP A 63 11.28 -9.54 0.50
C ASP A 63 10.48 -10.29 1.59
N ILE A 64 9.41 -10.99 1.22
CA ILE A 64 8.56 -11.77 2.14
C ILE A 64 9.27 -13.09 2.47
N ILE A 65 9.61 -13.26 3.75
CA ILE A 65 10.32 -14.44 4.26
C ILE A 65 9.39 -15.44 4.95
N GLU A 66 8.22 -15.00 5.41
CA GLU A 66 7.25 -15.85 6.10
C GLU A 66 5.81 -15.38 5.87
N VAL A 67 4.87 -16.32 5.86
CA VAL A 67 3.43 -16.08 5.77
C VAL A 67 2.72 -17.02 6.73
N GLU A 68 1.89 -16.47 7.61
CA GLU A 68 1.02 -17.25 8.50
C GLU A 68 -0.45 -17.03 8.13
N GLY A 69 -1.27 -18.07 8.36
CA GLY A 69 -2.71 -18.02 8.10
C GLY A 69 -3.06 -17.77 6.64
N ARG A 70 -2.35 -18.45 5.74
CA ARG A 70 -2.50 -18.32 4.28
C ARG A 70 -3.94 -18.54 3.82
N GLU A 71 -4.67 -19.44 4.48
CA GLU A 71 -6.08 -19.72 4.23
C GLU A 71 -7.02 -18.53 4.51
N PHE A 72 -6.55 -17.54 5.27
CA PHE A 72 -7.26 -16.28 5.52
C PHE A 72 -6.77 -15.14 4.63
N LEU A 73 -5.93 -15.41 3.63
CA LEU A 73 -5.38 -14.42 2.71
C LEU A 73 -5.94 -14.59 1.30
N GLU A 74 -6.50 -13.51 0.77
CA GLU A 74 -6.92 -13.43 -0.62
C GLU A 74 -6.45 -12.12 -1.25
N ALA A 75 -6.57 -12.05 -2.57
CA ALA A 75 -6.24 -10.85 -3.33
C ALA A 75 -7.48 -10.29 -4.05
N PHE A 76 -7.56 -8.97 -4.16
CA PHE A 76 -8.59 -8.32 -4.98
C PHE A 76 -8.05 -7.16 -5.82
N LYS A 77 -8.81 -6.83 -6.87
CA LYS A 77 -8.67 -5.61 -7.67
C LYS A 77 -10.00 -4.86 -7.64
N LEU A 78 -9.94 -3.53 -7.65
CA LEU A 78 -11.16 -2.72 -7.73
C LEU A 78 -11.89 -2.93 -9.05
N ARG A 79 -11.13 -3.11 -10.13
CA ARG A 79 -11.59 -3.31 -11.52
C ARG A 79 -10.63 -4.24 -12.25
N SER A 80 -11.10 -4.87 -13.33
CA SER A 80 -10.30 -5.77 -14.17
C SER A 80 -9.07 -5.09 -14.77
N ASP A 81 -9.23 -3.86 -15.24
CA ASP A 81 -8.20 -3.00 -15.84
C ASP A 81 -7.35 -2.23 -14.81
N GLY A 82 -7.73 -2.27 -13.52
CA GLY A 82 -6.97 -1.65 -12.44
C GLY A 82 -5.56 -2.21 -12.36
N LYS A 83 -4.58 -1.39 -11.97
CA LYS A 83 -3.18 -1.84 -11.90
C LYS A 83 -2.79 -2.42 -10.54
N SER A 84 -3.37 -1.91 -9.46
CA SER A 84 -3.03 -2.36 -8.11
C SER A 84 -3.76 -3.64 -7.74
N THR A 85 -3.01 -4.62 -7.23
CA THR A 85 -3.54 -5.86 -6.64
C THR A 85 -3.35 -5.80 -5.13
N ARG A 86 -4.40 -6.11 -4.38
CA ARG A 86 -4.49 -5.84 -2.94
C ARG A 86 -4.62 -7.14 -2.16
N LEU A 87 -3.71 -7.41 -1.25
CA LEU A 87 -3.74 -8.53 -0.31
C LEU A 87 -4.53 -8.14 0.93
N TYR A 88 -5.52 -8.94 1.31
CA TYR A 88 -6.36 -8.68 2.47
C TYR A 88 -6.66 -9.95 3.26
N CYS A 89 -7.05 -9.76 4.53
CA CYS A 89 -7.56 -10.85 5.35
C CYS A 89 -9.05 -11.09 5.08
N THR A 90 -9.44 -12.31 4.73
CA THR A 90 -10.85 -12.67 4.47
C THR A 90 -11.72 -12.69 5.72
N ASN A 91 -11.11 -12.76 6.91
CA ASN A 91 -11.86 -12.80 8.17
C ASN A 91 -12.23 -11.42 8.72
N CYS A 92 -11.34 -10.43 8.61
CA CYS A 92 -11.54 -9.09 9.20
C CYS A 92 -11.37 -7.95 8.20
N PHE A 93 -11.08 -8.26 6.95
CA PHE A 93 -10.93 -7.29 5.86
C PHE A 93 -9.85 -6.24 6.06
N SER A 94 -8.89 -6.46 6.98
CA SER A 94 -7.64 -5.71 7.02
C SER A 94 -6.93 -5.77 5.68
N LEU A 95 -6.57 -4.60 5.15
CA LEU A 95 -5.78 -4.48 3.94
C LEU A 95 -4.29 -4.55 4.31
N ILE A 96 -3.64 -5.64 3.94
CA ILE A 96 -2.29 -6.00 4.43
C ILE A 96 -1.21 -5.40 3.54
N ALA A 97 -1.37 -5.51 2.22
CA ALA A 97 -0.35 -5.04 1.28
C ALA A 97 -0.96 -4.77 -0.09
N VAL A 98 -0.29 -3.93 -0.89
CA VAL A 98 -0.69 -3.60 -2.24
C VAL A 98 0.51 -3.65 -3.17
N ASP A 99 0.40 -4.50 -4.18
CA ASP A 99 1.33 -4.55 -5.31
C ASP A 99 0.86 -3.63 -6.43
N HIS A 100 1.81 -3.05 -7.17
CA HIS A 100 1.53 -2.29 -8.38
C HIS A 100 2.67 -2.50 -9.39
N PRO A 101 2.36 -2.74 -10.69
CA PRO A 101 3.37 -3.04 -11.71
C PRO A 101 4.51 -2.01 -11.85
N PHE A 102 4.25 -0.74 -11.52
CA PHE A 102 5.27 0.31 -11.50
C PHE A 102 6.42 0.02 -10.52
N TYR A 103 6.16 -0.73 -9.45
CA TYR A 103 7.14 -1.05 -8.42
C TYR A 103 8.09 -2.18 -8.83
N ARG A 104 7.84 -2.85 -9.96
CA ARG A 104 8.70 -3.91 -10.52
C ARG A 104 9.08 -5.00 -9.51
N SER A 105 8.15 -5.32 -8.60
CA SER A 105 8.35 -6.27 -7.49
C SER A 105 9.44 -5.87 -6.47
N SER A 106 10.02 -4.67 -6.54
CA SER A 106 11.07 -4.22 -5.62
C SER A 106 10.50 -3.77 -4.27
N VAL A 107 9.30 -3.19 -4.30
CA VAL A 107 8.58 -2.73 -3.11
C VAL A 107 7.09 -3.03 -3.22
N PHE A 108 6.40 -3.00 -2.09
CA PHE A 108 4.96 -2.88 -2.01
C PHE A 108 4.60 -1.76 -1.04
N LEU A 109 3.33 -1.33 -1.06
CA LEU A 109 2.83 -0.40 -0.05
C LEU A 109 1.86 -1.07 0.91
N PHE A 110 1.73 -0.52 2.10
CA PHE A 110 0.70 -0.89 3.07
C PHE A 110 0.16 0.34 3.81
N PHE A 111 -0.94 0.13 4.53
CA PHE A 111 -1.67 1.15 5.26
C PHE A 111 -1.65 0.80 6.75
N PRO A 112 -0.78 1.41 7.57
CA PRO A 112 -0.60 1.01 8.97
C PRO A 112 -1.92 1.08 9.76
N GLU A 113 -2.76 2.07 9.51
CA GLU A 113 -4.05 2.21 10.19
C GLU A 113 -5.08 1.11 9.85
N HIS A 114 -4.85 0.32 8.79
CA HIS A 114 -5.77 -0.73 8.32
C HIS A 114 -5.29 -2.16 8.58
N CYS A 115 -4.16 -2.30 9.28
CA CYS A 115 -3.58 -3.56 9.70
C CYS A 115 -2.84 -3.38 11.03
N GLU A 116 -2.08 -4.37 11.45
CA GLU A 116 -1.12 -4.28 12.56
C GLU A 116 0.28 -4.42 11.98
N SER A 117 1.25 -3.69 12.50
CA SER A 117 2.62 -3.76 12.00
C SER A 117 3.66 -3.58 13.09
N SER A 118 4.75 -4.35 13.01
CA SER A 118 5.98 -4.17 13.78
C SER A 118 7.10 -3.50 12.97
N CYS A 119 6.80 -3.04 11.76
CA CYS A 119 7.75 -2.38 10.87
C CYS A 119 8.19 -1.02 11.44
N ASP A 120 9.41 -0.61 11.11
CA ASP A 120 9.91 0.74 11.40
C ASP A 120 9.32 1.73 10.39
N ILE A 121 8.28 2.43 10.85
CA ILE A 121 7.53 3.46 10.11
C ILE A 121 7.83 4.88 10.62
N SER A 122 9.05 5.12 11.11
CA SER A 122 9.46 6.41 11.67
C SER A 122 9.67 7.54 10.64
N LEU A 123 9.44 7.28 9.35
CA LEU A 123 9.61 8.27 8.29
C LEU A 123 8.51 9.33 8.29
N ASP A 124 8.90 10.60 8.28
CA ASP A 124 7.99 11.70 7.98
C ASP A 124 7.44 11.60 6.54
N PRO A 125 6.20 12.03 6.28
CA PRO A 125 5.63 11.99 4.94
C PRO A 125 6.39 12.94 4.00
N ALA A 126 6.88 12.39 2.89
CA ALA A 126 7.67 13.16 1.93
C ALA A 126 6.80 14.08 1.04
N ALA A 127 5.54 13.71 0.81
CA ALA A 127 4.62 14.46 -0.03
C ALA A 127 3.15 14.02 0.12
N TYR A 128 2.24 14.90 -0.30
CA TYR A 128 0.91 14.52 -0.76
C TYR A 128 0.96 14.09 -2.23
N ILE A 129 0.37 12.94 -2.56
CA ILE A 129 0.33 12.41 -3.93
C ILE A 129 -1.10 12.21 -4.42
N MET A 130 -1.29 12.32 -5.75
CA MET A 130 -2.56 12.07 -6.43
C MET A 130 -3.74 12.92 -5.91
N MET A 131 -3.46 14.16 -5.51
CA MET A 131 -4.47 15.06 -4.92
C MET A 131 -5.51 15.58 -5.93
N GLY A 132 -5.35 15.29 -7.22
CA GLY A 132 -6.36 15.59 -8.24
C GLY A 132 -7.69 14.87 -8.03
N ASP A 133 -7.68 13.73 -7.34
CA ASP A 133 -8.87 12.95 -7.00
C ASP A 133 -9.46 13.30 -5.62
N TYR A 134 -8.92 14.33 -4.97
CA TYR A 134 -9.30 14.77 -3.64
C TYR A 134 -9.98 16.14 -3.68
N SER A 135 -11.07 16.29 -2.93
CA SER A 135 -11.86 17.52 -2.90
C SER A 135 -12.33 17.82 -1.47
N LYS A 136 -12.81 19.05 -1.27
CA LYS A 136 -13.44 19.48 0.00
C LYS A 136 -14.67 18.65 0.40
N GLU A 137 -15.28 17.92 -0.54
CA GLU A 137 -16.42 17.05 -0.28
C GLU A 137 -15.98 15.70 0.30
N ILE A 138 -14.72 15.31 0.05
CA ILE A 138 -14.13 14.07 0.56
C ILE A 138 -13.60 14.26 1.98
N GLY A 139 -13.01 15.41 2.29
CA GLY A 139 -12.51 15.67 3.64
C GLY A 139 -11.82 17.03 3.80
N PRO A 140 -11.15 17.23 4.95
CA PRO A 140 -10.50 18.49 5.26
C PRO A 140 -9.34 18.78 4.31
N LYS A 141 -8.97 20.05 4.18
CA LYS A 141 -7.80 20.43 3.38
C LYS A 141 -6.53 19.79 3.98
N PRO A 142 -5.57 19.39 3.13
CA PRO A 142 -4.22 19.02 3.57
C PRO A 142 -3.64 20.05 4.54
N ALA A 143 -3.10 19.58 5.66
CA ALA A 143 -2.67 20.43 6.77
C ALA A 143 -1.14 20.59 6.85
N LEU A 144 -0.37 19.65 6.28
CA LEU A 144 1.09 19.69 6.31
C LEU A 144 1.64 20.60 5.21
N ASP A 145 2.67 21.37 5.53
CA ASP A 145 3.43 22.17 4.57
C ASP A 145 4.54 21.31 3.92
N ILE A 146 4.11 20.35 3.09
CA ILE A 146 4.98 19.44 2.34
C ILE A 146 4.62 19.47 0.85
N PRO A 147 5.51 19.01 -0.05
CA PRO A 147 5.22 18.96 -1.48
C PRO A 147 3.89 18.29 -1.81
N MET A 148 3.15 18.85 -2.77
CA MET A 148 1.87 18.32 -3.24
C MET A 148 1.94 18.03 -4.74
N PHE A 149 1.44 16.86 -5.13
CA PHE A 149 1.34 16.38 -6.49
C PHE A 149 -0.13 16.05 -6.81
N PHE A 150 -0.67 16.63 -7.88
CA PHE A 150 -2.06 16.43 -8.26
C PHE A 150 -2.23 15.16 -9.09
N ASN A 151 -1.36 14.95 -10.09
CA ASN A 151 -1.34 13.72 -10.88
C ASN A 151 -0.03 13.60 -11.68
N PHE A 152 0.40 12.36 -11.91
CA PHE A 152 1.63 12.08 -12.64
C PHE A 152 1.48 12.04 -14.18
N ASN A 153 0.40 12.59 -14.74
CA ASN A 153 0.20 12.62 -16.20
C ASN A 153 1.12 13.66 -16.87
N PHE A 154 1.46 14.73 -16.15
CA PHE A 154 2.33 15.79 -16.66
C PHE A 154 3.81 15.50 -16.37
N LYS A 155 4.67 15.70 -17.38
CA LYS A 155 6.12 15.49 -17.23
C LYS A 155 6.69 16.36 -16.11
N GLN A 156 6.23 17.60 -15.99
CA GLN A 156 6.67 18.51 -14.93
C GLN A 156 6.41 17.97 -13.52
N GLU A 157 5.24 17.35 -13.27
CA GLU A 157 4.95 16.72 -11.99
C GLU A 157 5.87 15.52 -11.75
N ARG A 158 6.11 14.69 -12.76
CA ARG A 158 7.05 13.56 -12.66
C ARG A 158 8.49 14.01 -12.41
N ASP A 159 8.94 15.07 -13.08
CA ASP A 159 10.28 15.63 -12.89
C ASP A 159 10.44 16.20 -11.48
N ARG A 160 9.44 16.95 -10.96
CA ARG A 160 9.43 17.40 -9.56
C ARG A 160 9.43 16.24 -8.58
N PHE A 161 8.66 15.19 -8.88
CA PHE A 161 8.53 14.02 -8.00
C PHE A 161 9.84 13.24 -7.91
N ALA A 162 10.57 13.13 -9.03
CA ALA A 162 11.89 12.49 -9.06
C ALA A 162 12.96 13.22 -8.24
N LEU A 163 12.73 14.48 -7.87
CA LEU A 163 13.62 15.26 -7.00
C LEU A 163 13.34 15.05 -5.50
N LEU A 164 12.29 14.31 -5.14
CA LEU A 164 12.04 13.96 -3.74
C LEU A 164 13.17 13.07 -3.22
N LYS A 165 13.62 13.36 -2.00
CA LYS A 165 14.64 12.57 -1.32
C LYS A 165 14.15 11.12 -1.17
N GLY A 166 15.02 10.16 -1.52
CA GLY A 166 14.72 8.73 -1.41
C GLY A 166 13.77 8.19 -2.47
N PHE A 167 13.63 8.85 -3.63
CA PHE A 167 12.80 8.37 -4.74
C PHE A 167 13.41 7.18 -5.52
N ASP A 168 14.70 6.88 -5.33
CA ASP A 168 15.41 5.74 -5.92
C ASP A 168 15.02 4.38 -5.30
N PHE A 169 14.03 4.36 -4.39
CA PHE A 169 13.55 3.14 -3.72
C PHE A 169 13.01 2.05 -4.66
N ILE A 170 12.58 2.44 -5.88
CA ILE A 170 12.08 1.52 -6.93
C ILE A 170 13.23 1.00 -7.80
N ASP A 171 14.31 1.78 -7.97
CA ASP A 171 15.40 1.46 -8.89
C ASP A 171 16.56 0.68 -8.23
N ASN A 172 16.58 0.59 -6.89
CA ASN A 172 17.53 -0.26 -6.16
C ASN A 172 17.14 -1.75 -6.28
N VAL A 173 17.47 -2.35 -7.42
CA VAL A 173 17.26 -3.78 -7.76
C VAL A 173 18.46 -4.64 -7.34
N ASP A 174 19.60 -4.04 -6.98
CA ASP A 174 20.87 -4.75 -6.72
C ASP A 174 21.01 -5.36 -5.31
N CYS A 175 19.95 -5.34 -4.50
CA CYS A 175 19.96 -6.06 -3.22
C CYS A 175 19.57 -7.52 -3.47
N LYS A 176 20.39 -8.45 -2.95
CA LYS A 176 20.07 -9.88 -2.95
C LYS A 176 18.71 -10.07 -2.28
N HIS A 177 17.69 -10.42 -3.06
CA HIS A 177 16.35 -10.70 -2.56
C HIS A 177 16.38 -11.84 -1.54
N GLU A 178 15.68 -11.66 -0.43
CA GLU A 178 15.47 -12.69 0.59
C GLU A 178 14.00 -13.13 0.56
N GLY A 179 13.74 -14.43 0.40
CA GLY A 179 12.38 -14.94 0.30
C GLY A 179 11.73 -14.69 -1.05
N LYS A 180 10.43 -14.34 -1.05
CA LYS A 180 9.61 -14.12 -2.25
C LYS A 180 9.09 -12.69 -2.31
N THR A 181 8.92 -12.15 -3.51
CA THR A 181 8.26 -10.86 -3.69
C THR A 181 6.75 -10.93 -3.41
N LEU A 182 6.11 -9.81 -3.06
CA LEU A 182 4.64 -9.76 -2.98
C LEU A 182 3.99 -10.17 -4.30
N THR A 183 4.57 -9.78 -5.44
CA THR A 183 4.12 -10.17 -6.77
C THR A 183 4.10 -11.69 -6.95
N GLU A 184 5.14 -12.39 -6.52
CA GLU A 184 5.20 -13.85 -6.56
C GLU A 184 4.18 -14.48 -5.61
N PHE A 185 4.09 -13.97 -4.38
CA PHE A 185 3.11 -14.46 -3.42
C PHE A 185 1.67 -14.32 -3.92
N LEU A 186 1.32 -13.18 -4.50
CA LEU A 186 -0.01 -12.94 -5.09
C LEU A 186 -0.30 -13.91 -6.24
N LYS A 187 0.68 -14.26 -7.07
CA LYS A 187 0.51 -15.28 -8.12
C LYS A 187 0.21 -16.66 -7.54
N GLU A 188 0.82 -17.01 -6.41
CA GLU A 188 0.55 -18.29 -5.73
C GLU A 188 -0.85 -18.35 -5.08
N LEU A 189 -1.49 -17.22 -4.78
CA LEU A 189 -2.88 -17.17 -4.30
C LEU A 189 -3.91 -17.39 -5.43
N GLY A 190 -3.47 -17.33 -6.69
CA GLY A 190 -4.33 -17.49 -7.86
C GLY A 190 -4.90 -16.16 -8.37
N MET A 191 -6.02 -16.23 -9.09
CA MET A 191 -6.62 -15.04 -9.69
C MET A 191 -7.23 -14.14 -8.60
N PRO A 192 -6.90 -12.84 -8.58
CA PRO A 192 -7.51 -11.92 -7.63
C PRO A 192 -9.00 -11.74 -7.95
N LYS A 193 -9.81 -11.61 -6.89
CA LYS A 193 -11.22 -11.23 -6.99
C LYS A 193 -11.33 -9.86 -7.65
N ASN A 194 -12.13 -9.76 -8.70
CA ASN A 194 -12.50 -8.46 -9.26
C ASN A 194 -13.78 -7.96 -8.59
N LEU A 195 -13.76 -6.72 -8.10
CA LEU A 195 -14.92 -6.11 -7.43
C LEU A 195 -15.82 -5.34 -8.40
N ASP A 196 -15.33 -5.00 -9.60
CA ASP A 196 -16.05 -4.23 -10.63
C ASP A 196 -16.69 -2.94 -10.09
N LEU A 197 -15.96 -2.24 -9.20
CA LEU A 197 -16.45 -1.02 -8.58
C LEU A 197 -16.36 0.18 -9.55
N PRO A 198 -17.44 0.97 -9.67
CA PRO A 198 -17.41 2.18 -10.49
C PRO A 198 -16.29 3.13 -10.03
N LYS A 199 -15.49 3.58 -10.98
CA LYS A 199 -14.35 4.48 -10.74
C LYS A 199 -14.80 5.75 -10.01
N GLY A 200 -14.06 6.16 -8.98
CA GLY A 200 -14.32 7.37 -8.20
C GLY A 200 -15.55 7.35 -7.27
N LYS A 201 -16.35 6.28 -7.29
CA LYS A 201 -17.56 6.20 -6.46
C LYS A 201 -17.18 6.15 -4.98
N ASN A 202 -17.66 7.12 -4.22
CA ASN A 202 -17.64 7.09 -2.76
C ASN A 202 -18.59 5.99 -2.26
N LEU A 203 -18.10 5.11 -1.38
CA LEU A 203 -18.87 3.96 -0.91
C LEU A 203 -19.48 4.16 0.49
N ILE A 204 -19.10 5.21 1.21
CA ILE A 204 -19.57 5.55 2.56
C ILE A 204 -20.23 6.93 2.62
#